data_AF-A0A194PPW3-F1
#
_entry.id   AF-A0A194PPW3-F1
#
_cell.length_a   1.000
_cell.length_b   1.000
_cell.length_c   1.000
_cell.angle_alpha   90.00
_cell.angle_beta   90.00
_cell.angle_gamma   90.00
#
_symmetry.space_group_name_H-M   'P 1'
#
loop_
_entity.id
_entity.type
_entity.pdbx_description
1 polymer ?
#
loop_
_entity_poly.entity_id
_entity_poly.type
_entity_poly.pdbx_seq_one_letter_code
_entity_poly.pdbx_strand_id
1 'polypeptide(L)'
;MICSNAVKQTMTSRTKSEEATPSSKENEPWRLTSREEPLLRTAHKCVRHIANMEWAGACLFYVLQGCARGADQVAAAHLCFQFSQRWATLQPGNRALRQMERLYATLSTRHALHNIDWACEEFIRLSTEPAQLIHAMYLHPDFVDKIARYDVNRAANEIADKNNINISTIRIQILENLLQKSEKETETSPGLNTKELITAKYILRATCSKMAAIYLSRIALDEECEFNKCKKLRAFQCLMSVVDPDTAVKVTNRERDSLWSLLLELLYVVNLEKIDMPWVVATFVQDKVHALQQLLQVANGNIEGLKIAAALALRYGDAHIIRELIPLLVRASLHDEVIPLLLKYCHILDEVIYTAWRAVMLTPFQRADYPITERQKKKCLKVLNLLPVCPLIKDEDLLEIWKHCVRCKCLGLGCLVLPYITPQTRQKLTELQKIDRRNLIISIKNLHAESYLVPGAMIALENLGSKTHR
;
A
#
# COMPACT_ATOMS: atom_id res chain seq x y z
N MET A 1 18.20 23.59 -52.93
CA MET A 1 17.92 22.22 -53.46
C MET A 1 18.97 21.17 -53.07
N ILE A 2 20.26 21.51 -52.93
CA ILE A 2 21.31 20.53 -52.58
C ILE A 2 21.11 19.93 -51.18
N CYS A 3 20.83 20.77 -50.17
CA CYS A 3 20.69 20.33 -48.78
C CYS A 3 19.48 19.40 -48.53
N SER A 4 18.35 19.64 -49.17
CA SER A 4 17.15 18.79 -49.04
C SER A 4 17.30 17.45 -49.74
N ASN A 5 17.95 17.41 -50.91
CA ASN A 5 18.21 16.18 -51.65
C ASN A 5 19.20 15.30 -50.89
N ALA A 6 20.22 15.91 -50.27
CA ALA A 6 21.14 15.21 -49.37
C ALA A 6 20.39 14.59 -48.18
N VAL A 7 19.56 15.36 -47.47
CA VAL A 7 18.75 14.84 -46.34
C VAL A 7 17.82 13.71 -46.79
N LYS A 8 17.16 13.86 -47.94
CA LYS A 8 16.26 12.82 -48.49
C LYS A 8 17.02 11.55 -48.87
N GLN A 9 18.19 11.65 -49.51
CA GLN A 9 19.02 10.51 -49.88
C GLN A 9 19.58 9.76 -48.66
N THR A 10 20.01 10.49 -47.63
CA THR A 10 20.49 9.87 -46.38
C THR A 10 19.39 9.13 -45.64
N MET A 11 18.17 9.66 -45.59
CA MET A 11 17.04 8.99 -44.92
C MET A 11 16.50 7.80 -45.73
N THR A 12 16.44 7.91 -47.06
CA THR A 12 15.95 6.81 -47.94
C THR A 12 16.93 5.64 -48.05
N SER A 13 18.24 5.88 -47.98
CA SER A 13 19.23 4.79 -47.92
C SER A 13 19.13 4.00 -46.62
N ARG A 14 18.77 4.66 -45.53
CA ARG A 14 18.59 4.02 -44.22
C ARG A 14 17.32 3.17 -44.12
N THR A 15 16.18 3.68 -44.60
CA THR A 15 14.93 2.89 -44.60
C THR A 15 15.10 1.58 -45.38
N LYS A 16 15.85 1.62 -46.50
CA LYS A 16 16.20 0.42 -47.28
C LYS A 16 17.13 -0.56 -46.55
N SER A 17 17.98 -0.06 -45.65
CA SER A 17 18.86 -0.91 -44.83
C SER A 17 18.11 -1.60 -43.68
N GLU A 18 17.02 -1.01 -43.19
CA GLU A 18 16.18 -1.56 -42.11
C GLU A 18 15.06 -2.49 -42.65
N GLU A 19 14.59 -2.28 -43.89
CA GLU A 19 13.60 -3.13 -44.58
C GLU A 19 14.10 -4.57 -44.88
N ALA A 20 15.39 -4.88 -44.69
CA ALA A 20 15.92 -6.23 -44.77
C ALA A 20 15.45 -7.16 -43.63
N THR A 21 14.79 -6.61 -42.60
CA THR A 21 14.12 -7.36 -41.52
C THR A 21 12.63 -7.00 -41.48
N PRO A 22 11.69 -7.96 -41.66
CA PRO A 22 10.28 -7.68 -41.83
C PRO A 22 9.61 -7.46 -40.46
N SER A 23 9.84 -6.30 -39.84
CA SER A 23 9.00 -5.82 -38.73
C SER A 23 8.37 -4.50 -39.14
N SER A 24 7.04 -4.43 -39.16
CA SER A 24 6.30 -3.18 -39.31
C SER A 24 6.80 -2.15 -38.27
N LYS A 25 6.84 -0.85 -38.62
CA LYS A 25 7.22 0.23 -37.69
C LYS A 25 6.41 0.21 -36.36
N GLU A 26 5.24 -0.43 -36.36
CA GLU A 26 4.41 -0.64 -35.17
C GLU A 26 5.06 -1.54 -34.11
N ASN A 27 5.88 -2.51 -34.51
CA ASN A 27 6.56 -3.46 -33.63
C ASN A 27 8.01 -3.06 -33.29
N GLU A 28 8.50 -1.91 -33.74
CA GLU A 28 9.85 -1.45 -33.38
C GLU A 28 9.93 -1.15 -31.87
N PRO A 29 10.90 -1.72 -31.12
CA PRO A 29 11.05 -1.45 -29.70
C PRO A 29 11.40 0.01 -29.42
N TRP A 30 10.81 0.57 -28.36
CA TRP A 30 11.08 1.94 -27.93
C TRP A 30 12.49 2.05 -27.34
N ARG A 31 13.35 2.88 -27.94
CA ARG A 31 14.76 3.00 -27.54
C ARG A 31 14.98 4.16 -26.57
N LEU A 32 15.67 3.91 -25.46
CA LEU A 32 15.97 4.94 -24.47
C LEU A 32 17.23 5.76 -24.79
N THR A 33 18.15 5.19 -25.57
CA THR A 33 19.43 5.83 -25.91
C THR A 33 19.43 6.33 -27.36
N SER A 34 19.90 7.57 -27.53
CA SER A 34 20.15 8.19 -28.84
C SER A 34 21.32 7.49 -29.52
N ARG A 35 21.14 7.09 -30.78
CA ARG A 35 22.23 6.55 -31.62
C ARG A 35 22.65 7.52 -32.71
N GLU A 36 21.86 8.57 -32.94
CA GLU A 36 21.90 9.32 -34.19
C GLU A 36 22.04 10.82 -33.99
N GLU A 37 22.50 11.19 -32.80
CA GLU A 37 22.91 12.53 -32.42
C GLU A 37 23.71 13.27 -33.52
N PRO A 38 24.73 12.68 -34.18
CA PRO A 38 25.50 13.37 -35.22
C PRO A 38 24.70 13.62 -36.50
N LEU A 39 23.82 12.68 -36.86
CA LEU A 39 22.96 12.77 -38.03
C LEU A 39 21.94 13.89 -37.85
N LEU A 40 21.27 13.94 -36.69
CA LEU A 40 20.30 14.99 -36.37
C LEU A 40 20.93 16.38 -36.36
N ARG A 41 22.15 16.52 -35.82
CA ARG A 41 22.89 17.79 -35.85
C ARG A 41 23.23 18.22 -37.27
N THR A 42 23.62 17.28 -38.13
CA THR A 42 23.97 17.56 -39.53
C THR A 42 22.73 17.94 -40.33
N ALA A 43 21.63 17.20 -40.17
CA ALA A 43 20.35 17.51 -40.78
C ALA A 43 19.85 18.92 -40.37
N HIS A 44 19.94 19.26 -39.09
CA HIS A 44 19.57 20.60 -38.59
C HIS A 44 20.42 21.71 -39.22
N LYS A 45 21.74 21.52 -39.33
CA LYS A 45 22.63 22.48 -39.99
C LYS A 45 22.25 22.66 -41.47
N CYS A 46 22.03 21.57 -42.20
CA CYS A 46 21.64 21.62 -43.61
C CYS A 46 20.30 22.34 -43.83
N VAL A 47 19.31 22.10 -42.96
CA VAL A 47 17.99 22.74 -43.08
C VAL A 47 18.05 24.24 -42.85
N ARG A 48 18.97 24.75 -42.01
CA ARG A 48 19.15 26.19 -41.79
C ARG A 48 19.57 26.96 -43.05
N HIS A 49 20.13 26.30 -44.05
CA HIS A 49 20.52 26.91 -45.33
C HIS A 49 19.39 26.93 -46.36
N ILE A 50 18.21 26.41 -46.03
CA ILE A 50 17.03 26.44 -46.90
C ILE A 50 16.27 27.75 -46.66
N ALA A 51 16.17 28.60 -47.68
CA ALA A 51 15.50 29.90 -47.59
C ALA A 51 13.97 29.80 -47.40
N ASN A 52 13.33 28.78 -47.98
CA ASN A 52 11.90 28.56 -47.82
C ASN A 52 11.61 27.79 -46.52
N MET A 53 10.91 28.44 -45.59
CA MET A 53 10.60 27.90 -44.26
C MET A 53 9.66 26.68 -44.29
N GLU A 54 8.69 26.64 -45.20
CA GLU A 54 7.79 25.48 -45.36
C GLU A 54 8.57 24.25 -45.80
N TRP A 55 9.47 24.45 -46.76
CA TRP A 55 10.29 23.37 -47.31
C TRP A 55 11.35 22.89 -46.32
N ALA A 56 11.93 23.81 -45.56
CA ALA A 56 12.81 23.51 -44.44
C ALA A 56 12.09 22.68 -43.36
N GLY A 57 10.87 23.07 -42.98
CA GLY A 57 10.03 22.34 -42.03
C GLY A 57 9.67 20.94 -42.51
N ALA A 58 9.29 20.80 -43.79
CA ALA A 58 9.00 19.50 -44.40
C ALA A 58 10.23 18.57 -44.39
N CYS A 59 11.43 19.10 -44.63
CA CYS A 59 12.67 18.32 -44.55
C CYS A 59 12.93 17.81 -43.13
N LEU A 60 12.75 18.64 -42.10
CA LEU A 60 12.89 18.22 -40.69
C LEU A 60 11.84 17.19 -40.29
N PHE A 61 10.60 17.36 -40.76
CA PHE A 61 9.55 16.39 -40.50
C PHE A 61 9.83 15.04 -41.18
N TYR A 62 10.43 15.05 -42.37
CA TYR A 62 10.89 13.82 -43.04
C TYR A 62 12.00 13.12 -42.25
N VAL A 63 12.95 13.87 -41.70
CA VAL A 63 13.99 13.36 -40.78
C VAL A 63 13.33 12.70 -39.55
N LEU A 64 12.34 13.35 -38.95
CA LEU A 64 11.59 12.82 -37.81
C LEU A 64 10.89 11.49 -38.13
N GLN A 65 10.25 11.38 -39.29
CA GLN A 65 9.57 10.14 -39.71
C GLN A 65 10.53 8.97 -40.01
N GLY A 66 11.78 9.28 -40.31
CA GLY A 66 12.86 8.32 -40.55
C GLY A 66 13.62 7.88 -39.31
N CYS A 67 13.43 8.54 -38.15
CA CYS A 67 14.10 8.17 -36.91
C CYS A 67 13.47 6.93 -36.27
N ALA A 68 14.31 6.12 -35.63
CA ALA A 68 13.89 4.99 -34.79
C ALA A 68 13.04 5.47 -33.60
N ARG A 69 12.06 4.67 -33.17
CA ARG A 69 11.16 5.03 -32.05
C ARG A 69 11.95 5.22 -30.74
N GLY A 70 11.63 6.28 -30.02
CA GLY A 70 12.26 6.59 -28.73
C GLY A 70 13.14 7.84 -28.76
N ALA A 71 14.34 7.77 -28.21
CA ALA A 71 15.22 8.92 -27.95
C ALA A 71 15.50 9.75 -29.21
N ASP A 72 15.88 9.11 -30.32
CA ASP A 72 16.18 9.80 -31.59
C ASP A 72 14.92 10.48 -32.17
N GLN A 73 13.75 9.84 -32.06
CA GLN A 73 12.47 10.42 -32.47
C GLN A 73 12.08 11.65 -31.62
N VAL A 74 12.30 11.59 -30.30
CA VAL A 74 12.05 12.73 -29.40
C VAL A 74 13.00 13.89 -29.72
N ALA A 75 14.28 13.60 -29.96
CA ALA A 75 15.29 14.60 -30.32
C ALA A 75 14.96 15.27 -31.67
N ALA A 76 14.55 14.51 -32.68
CA ALA A 76 14.10 15.04 -33.95
C ALA A 76 12.83 15.90 -33.80
N ALA A 77 11.88 15.50 -32.95
CA ALA A 77 10.66 16.27 -32.69
C ALA A 77 10.97 17.59 -31.97
N HIS A 78 11.95 17.58 -31.06
CA HIS A 78 12.44 18.79 -30.40
C HIS A 78 13.02 19.79 -31.41
N LEU A 79 13.82 19.32 -32.37
CA LEU A 79 14.36 20.16 -33.44
C LEU A 79 13.25 20.76 -34.32
N CYS A 80 12.24 19.96 -34.67
CA CYS A 80 11.07 20.44 -35.41
C CYS A 80 10.31 21.53 -34.62
N PHE A 81 10.15 21.33 -33.31
CA PHE A 81 9.50 22.32 -32.43
C PHE A 81 10.30 23.62 -32.35
N GLN A 82 11.60 23.57 -32.09
CA GLN A 82 12.47 24.76 -32.07
C GLN A 82 12.44 25.52 -33.41
N PHE A 83 12.44 24.79 -34.53
CA PHE A 83 12.30 25.40 -35.85
C PHE A 83 10.95 26.09 -36.00
N SER A 84 9.86 25.45 -35.59
CA SER A 84 8.50 26.01 -35.66
C SER A 84 8.33 27.27 -34.79
N GLN A 85 9.02 27.35 -33.64
CA GLN A 85 9.05 28.56 -32.80
C GLN A 85 9.67 29.74 -33.56
N ARG A 86 10.82 29.52 -34.20
CA ARG A 86 11.48 30.54 -35.04
C ARG A 86 10.61 30.93 -36.22
N TRP A 87 9.97 29.97 -36.87
CA TRP A 87 9.05 30.24 -37.97
C TRP A 87 7.87 31.11 -37.53
N ALA A 88 7.27 30.83 -36.37
CA ALA A 88 6.18 31.62 -35.82
C ALA A 88 6.58 33.08 -35.50
N THR A 89 7.84 33.35 -35.15
CA THR A 89 8.32 34.74 -34.95
C THR A 89 8.40 35.53 -36.25
N LEU A 90 8.66 34.86 -37.38
CA LEU A 90 8.73 35.48 -38.70
C LEU A 90 7.34 35.56 -39.36
N GLN A 91 6.47 34.60 -39.07
CA GLN A 91 5.12 34.49 -39.62
C GLN A 91 4.12 34.11 -38.52
N PRO A 92 3.55 35.09 -37.80
CA PRO A 92 2.58 34.84 -36.74
C PRO A 92 1.30 34.22 -37.30
N GLY A 93 0.71 33.26 -36.56
CA GLY A 93 -0.53 32.58 -36.95
C GLY A 93 -0.34 31.21 -37.65
N ASN A 94 0.89 30.78 -37.88
CA ASN A 94 1.15 29.45 -38.46
C ASN A 94 0.72 28.30 -37.51
N ARG A 95 -0.02 27.33 -38.05
CA ARG A 95 -0.47 26.12 -37.33
C ARG A 95 0.67 25.15 -36.98
N ALA A 96 1.80 25.23 -37.67
CA ALA A 96 2.96 24.33 -37.48
C ALA A 96 3.50 24.35 -36.04
N LEU A 97 3.49 25.51 -35.37
CA LEU A 97 3.96 25.62 -33.99
C LEU A 97 3.15 24.73 -33.04
N ARG A 98 1.82 24.87 -33.04
CA ARG A 98 0.92 24.09 -32.17
C ARG A 98 1.01 22.59 -32.48
N GLN A 99 1.14 22.22 -33.75
CA GLN A 99 1.24 20.81 -34.15
C GLN A 99 2.55 20.18 -33.68
N MET A 100 3.68 20.86 -33.88
CA MET A 100 5.00 20.35 -33.47
C MET A 100 5.16 20.37 -31.95
N GLU A 101 4.59 21.34 -31.26
CA GLU A 101 4.52 21.40 -29.80
C GLU A 101 3.81 20.16 -29.23
N ARG A 102 2.58 19.87 -29.70
CA ARG A 102 1.82 18.70 -29.26
C ARG A 102 2.55 17.39 -29.56
N LEU A 103 3.16 17.28 -30.73
CA LEU A 103 3.91 16.08 -31.13
C LEU A 103 5.13 15.86 -30.25
N TYR A 104 5.96 16.89 -30.05
CA TYR A 104 7.12 16.83 -29.17
C TYR A 104 6.72 16.52 -27.73
N ALA A 105 5.67 17.16 -27.22
CA ALA A 105 5.16 16.92 -25.87
C ALA A 105 4.67 15.47 -25.72
N THR A 106 3.86 14.95 -26.65
CA THR A 106 3.36 13.56 -26.62
C THR A 106 4.49 12.54 -26.66
N LEU A 107 5.48 12.74 -27.54
CA LEU A 107 6.64 11.83 -27.64
C LEU A 107 7.52 11.90 -26.39
N SER A 108 7.71 13.10 -25.82
CA SER A 108 8.45 13.28 -24.57
C SER A 108 7.75 12.60 -23.39
N THR A 109 6.43 12.72 -23.30
CA THR A 109 5.61 12.03 -22.29
C THR A 109 5.80 10.50 -22.38
N ARG A 110 5.72 9.93 -23.60
CA ARG A 110 5.99 8.50 -23.81
C ARG A 110 7.40 8.11 -23.42
N HIS A 111 8.38 8.94 -23.76
CA HIS A 111 9.77 8.69 -23.41
C HIS A 111 9.99 8.67 -21.89
N ALA A 112 9.38 9.61 -21.16
CA ALA A 112 9.42 9.65 -19.70
C ALA A 112 8.83 8.38 -19.06
N LEU A 113 7.73 7.84 -19.61
CA LEU A 113 7.14 6.58 -19.14
C LEU A 113 8.06 5.38 -19.36
N HIS A 114 8.70 5.30 -20.52
CA HIS A 114 9.67 4.24 -20.80
C HIS A 114 10.96 4.39 -19.99
N ASN A 115 11.38 5.62 -19.65
CA ASN A 115 12.55 5.86 -18.80
C ASN A 115 12.41 5.34 -17.37
N ILE A 116 11.18 5.21 -16.86
CA ILE A 116 10.91 4.64 -15.53
C ILE A 116 10.53 3.16 -15.60
N ASP A 117 10.68 2.49 -16.75
CA ASP A 117 10.31 1.08 -16.97
C ASP A 117 8.86 0.75 -16.55
N TRP A 118 7.96 1.74 -16.59
CA TRP A 118 6.55 1.60 -16.28
C TRP A 118 5.67 2.22 -17.37
N ALA A 119 5.82 1.70 -18.58
CA ALA A 119 5.01 2.07 -19.75
C ALA A 119 3.97 0.97 -20.05
N CYS A 120 2.87 0.94 -19.30
CA CYS A 120 1.73 0.07 -19.63
C CYS A 120 0.85 0.70 -20.72
N GLU A 121 0.00 -0.12 -21.34
CA GLU A 121 -0.86 0.32 -22.44
C GLU A 121 -1.78 1.48 -22.04
N GLU A 122 -2.31 1.45 -20.82
CA GLU A 122 -3.17 2.51 -20.27
C GLU A 122 -2.45 3.86 -20.24
N PHE A 123 -1.20 3.90 -19.76
CA PHE A 123 -0.41 5.12 -19.70
C PHE A 123 0.02 5.61 -21.08
N ILE A 124 0.34 4.69 -21.99
CA ILE A 124 0.68 5.03 -23.38
C ILE A 124 -0.52 5.68 -24.08
N ARG A 125 -1.75 5.19 -23.84
CA ARG A 125 -2.98 5.80 -24.37
C ARG A 125 -3.21 7.21 -23.84
N LEU A 126 -2.89 7.47 -22.57
CA LEU A 126 -3.01 8.80 -21.94
C LEU A 126 -1.86 9.77 -22.26
N SER A 127 -0.91 9.40 -23.12
CA SER A 127 0.23 10.27 -23.47
C SER A 127 -0.14 11.62 -24.11
N THR A 128 -1.35 11.74 -24.67
CA THR A 128 -1.91 12.99 -25.21
C THR A 128 -2.61 13.85 -24.14
N GLU A 129 -2.87 13.28 -22.96
CA GLU A 129 -3.59 13.90 -21.84
C GLU A 129 -2.73 13.85 -20.57
N PRO A 130 -1.59 14.59 -20.55
CA PRO A 130 -0.54 14.48 -19.53
C PRO A 130 -1.02 14.71 -18.10
N ALA A 131 -2.01 15.59 -17.87
CA ALA A 131 -2.58 15.80 -16.55
C ALA A 131 -3.31 14.53 -16.04
N GLN A 132 -4.17 13.94 -16.89
CA GLN A 132 -4.89 12.71 -16.55
C GLN A 132 -3.93 11.52 -16.41
N LEU A 133 -2.88 11.46 -17.24
CA LEU A 133 -1.82 10.48 -17.09
C LEU A 133 -1.17 10.55 -15.70
N ILE A 134 -0.79 11.74 -15.23
CA ILE A 134 -0.18 11.90 -13.91
C ILE A 134 -1.16 11.45 -12.81
N HIS A 135 -2.45 11.78 -12.92
CA HIS A 135 -3.48 11.27 -12.01
C HIS A 135 -3.55 9.73 -12.01
N ALA A 136 -3.59 9.12 -13.19
CA ALA A 136 -3.66 7.67 -13.35
C ALA A 136 -2.43 6.97 -12.77
N MET A 137 -1.24 7.56 -12.89
CA MET A 137 -0.01 7.02 -12.31
C MET A 137 -0.06 6.94 -10.78
N TYR A 138 -0.50 8.01 -10.11
CA TYR A 138 -0.58 8.04 -8.64
C TYR A 138 -1.74 7.21 -8.06
N LEU A 139 -2.83 7.07 -8.81
CA LEU A 139 -4.04 6.36 -8.38
C LEU A 139 -4.13 4.93 -8.93
N HIS A 140 -3.08 4.43 -9.58
CA HIS A 140 -3.05 3.08 -10.13
C HIS A 140 -3.24 2.04 -9.00
N PRO A 141 -4.04 0.96 -9.19
CA PRO A 141 -4.30 -0.05 -8.15
C PRO A 141 -3.04 -0.68 -7.52
N ASP A 142 -2.01 -0.87 -8.35
CA ASP A 142 -0.71 -1.44 -7.96
C ASP A 142 0.32 -0.39 -7.56
N PHE A 143 -0.04 0.90 -7.44
CA PHE A 143 0.91 1.99 -7.20
C PHE A 143 1.86 1.70 -6.04
N VAL A 144 1.33 1.25 -4.89
CA VAL A 144 2.10 0.96 -3.68
C VAL A 144 3.16 -0.13 -3.89
N ASP A 145 2.85 -1.14 -4.70
CA ASP A 145 3.78 -2.23 -5.01
C ASP A 145 4.86 -1.79 -6.02
N LYS A 146 4.54 -0.78 -6.84
CA LYS A 146 5.34 -0.29 -7.95
C LYS A 146 6.34 0.80 -7.55
N ILE A 147 6.00 1.66 -6.58
CA ILE A 147 6.88 2.75 -6.11
C ILE A 147 8.20 2.28 -5.46
N ALA A 148 8.31 1.02 -5.08
CA ALA A 148 9.57 0.44 -4.60
C ALA A 148 10.62 0.30 -5.71
N ARG A 149 10.17 0.18 -6.98
CA ARG A 149 11.03 0.00 -8.15
C ARG A 149 11.06 1.22 -9.06
N TYR A 150 9.94 1.95 -9.14
CA TYR A 150 9.77 3.01 -10.13
C TYR A 150 9.64 4.39 -9.46
N ASP A 151 10.40 5.37 -9.94
CA ASP A 151 10.35 6.75 -9.46
C ASP A 151 9.26 7.55 -10.20
N VAL A 152 8.04 7.40 -9.72
CA VAL A 152 6.84 8.07 -10.24
C VAL A 152 6.94 9.59 -10.08
N ASN A 153 7.54 10.10 -8.99
CA ASN A 153 7.69 11.53 -8.77
C ASN A 153 8.59 12.17 -9.83
N ARG A 154 9.69 11.50 -10.19
CA ARG A 154 10.58 11.95 -11.26
C ARG A 154 9.88 11.96 -12.61
N ALA A 155 9.18 10.88 -12.97
CA ALA A 155 8.42 10.85 -14.23
C ALA A 155 7.33 11.92 -14.28
N ALA A 156 6.58 12.11 -13.19
CA ALA A 156 5.54 13.12 -13.13
C ALA A 156 6.11 14.55 -13.29
N ASN A 157 7.28 14.83 -12.70
CA ASN A 157 7.98 16.10 -12.92
C ASN A 157 8.41 16.26 -14.38
N GLU A 158 9.03 15.24 -14.98
CA GLU A 158 9.46 15.29 -16.38
C GLU A 158 8.29 15.48 -17.34
N ILE A 159 7.18 14.75 -17.14
CA ILE A 159 5.96 14.90 -17.93
C ILE A 159 5.39 16.31 -17.77
N ALA A 160 5.31 16.82 -16.53
CA ALA A 160 4.79 18.15 -16.28
C ALA A 160 5.65 19.25 -16.94
N ASP A 161 6.97 19.17 -16.81
CA ASP A 161 7.93 20.12 -17.40
C ASP A 161 7.82 20.14 -18.93
N LYS A 162 7.70 18.98 -19.57
CA LYS A 162 7.60 18.86 -21.04
C LYS A 162 6.25 19.34 -21.59
N ASN A 163 5.21 19.37 -20.77
CA ASN A 163 3.86 19.76 -21.15
C ASN A 163 3.44 21.13 -20.58
N ASN A 164 4.35 21.87 -19.92
CA ASN A 164 4.08 23.14 -19.26
C ASN A 164 2.93 23.08 -18.23
N ILE A 165 2.89 22.01 -17.43
CA ILE A 165 1.86 21.77 -16.42
C ILE A 165 2.41 22.06 -15.02
N ASN A 166 1.59 22.66 -14.17
CA ASN A 166 1.94 22.83 -12.76
C ASN A 166 1.73 21.51 -12.00
N ILE A 167 2.80 20.74 -11.83
CA ILE A 167 2.77 19.46 -11.09
C ILE A 167 2.28 19.61 -9.64
N SER A 168 2.58 20.75 -9.00
CA SER A 168 2.16 21.00 -7.62
C SER A 168 0.64 21.08 -7.51
N THR A 169 -0.04 21.68 -8.49
CA THR A 169 -1.51 21.75 -8.54
C THR A 169 -2.12 20.35 -8.62
N ILE A 170 -1.59 19.47 -9.49
CA ILE A 170 -2.08 18.10 -9.63
C ILE A 170 -1.87 17.30 -8.34
N ARG A 171 -0.68 17.40 -7.74
CA ARG A 171 -0.36 16.72 -6.47
C ARG A 171 -1.29 17.17 -5.34
N ILE A 172 -1.56 18.47 -5.25
CA ILE A 172 -2.50 19.03 -4.27
C ILE A 172 -3.91 18.51 -4.53
N GLN A 173 -4.39 18.50 -5.78
CA GLN A 173 -5.72 17.96 -6.12
C GLN A 173 -5.86 16.48 -5.74
N ILE A 174 -4.84 15.65 -6.03
CA ILE A 174 -4.85 14.24 -5.62
C ILE A 174 -4.88 14.13 -4.10
N LEU A 175 -4.06 14.90 -3.39
CA LEU A 175 -4.03 14.90 -1.94
C LEU A 175 -5.37 15.36 -1.36
N GLU A 176 -5.98 16.40 -1.90
CA GLU A 176 -7.30 16.88 -1.50
C GLU A 176 -8.36 15.81 -1.69
N ASN A 177 -8.35 15.07 -2.80
CA ASN A 177 -9.27 13.95 -3.02
C ASN A 177 -9.05 12.82 -2.00
N LEU A 178 -7.80 12.51 -1.64
CA LEU A 178 -7.50 11.51 -0.59
C LEU A 178 -8.00 11.96 0.79
N LEU A 179 -7.89 13.25 1.09
CA LEU A 179 -8.35 13.83 2.37
C LEU A 179 -9.89 14.00 2.39
N GLN A 180 -10.49 14.40 1.26
CA GLN A 180 -11.91 14.69 1.07
C GLN A 180 -12.60 13.49 0.39
N LYS A 181 -12.70 12.37 1.11
CA LYS A 181 -13.50 11.22 0.67
C LYS A 181 -14.99 11.55 0.65
N SER A 182 -15.74 10.84 -0.18
CA SER A 182 -17.20 10.89 -0.18
C SER A 182 -17.79 10.37 1.15
N GLU A 183 -19.05 10.70 1.43
CA GLU A 183 -19.75 10.22 2.64
C GLU A 183 -19.76 8.68 2.71
N LYS A 184 -20.06 8.00 1.59
CA LYS A 184 -20.06 6.53 1.48
C LYS A 184 -18.69 5.89 1.78
N GLU A 185 -17.61 6.52 1.35
CA GLU A 185 -16.25 6.03 1.63
C GLU A 185 -15.84 6.28 3.09
N THR A 186 -16.35 7.36 3.67
CA THR A 186 -16.14 7.72 5.08
C THR A 186 -16.85 6.75 6.03
N GLU A 187 -18.03 6.27 5.64
CA GLU A 187 -18.76 5.19 6.32
C GLU A 187 -18.00 3.85 6.31
N THR A 188 -17.07 3.63 5.37
CA THR A 188 -16.27 2.40 5.35
C THR A 188 -15.02 2.55 6.23
N SER A 189 -14.29 3.66 6.08
CA SER A 189 -13.10 3.96 6.90
C SER A 189 -12.98 5.47 7.14
N PRO A 190 -13.03 5.94 8.41
CA PRO A 190 -12.95 7.38 8.68
C PRO A 190 -11.57 7.95 8.37
N GLY A 191 -10.51 7.19 8.63
CA GLY A 191 -9.13 7.54 8.29
C GLY A 191 -8.69 7.13 6.88
N LEU A 192 -7.40 7.33 6.61
CA LEU A 192 -6.71 6.77 5.46
C LEU A 192 -6.36 5.30 5.73
N ASN A 193 -6.60 4.44 4.74
CA ASN A 193 -6.09 3.08 4.77
C ASN A 193 -4.57 3.08 4.49
N THR A 194 -3.92 1.93 4.66
CA THR A 194 -2.47 1.82 4.49
C THR A 194 -1.99 2.23 3.09
N LYS A 195 -2.73 1.87 2.04
CA LYS A 195 -2.36 2.21 0.66
C LYS A 195 -2.46 3.71 0.41
N GLU A 196 -3.57 4.32 0.80
CA GLU A 196 -3.81 5.76 0.68
C GLU A 196 -2.78 6.58 1.47
N LEU A 197 -2.45 6.14 2.69
CA LEU A 197 -1.44 6.79 3.52
C LEU A 197 -0.05 6.73 2.86
N ILE A 198 0.31 5.58 2.27
CA ILE A 198 1.55 5.44 1.50
C ILE A 198 1.54 6.35 0.28
N THR A 199 0.42 6.43 -0.45
CA THR A 199 0.28 7.32 -1.62
C THR A 199 0.40 8.79 -1.23
N ALA A 200 -0.33 9.24 -0.21
CA ALA A 200 -0.24 10.60 0.31
C ALA A 200 1.19 10.93 0.75
N LYS A 201 1.85 10.00 1.47
CA LYS A 201 3.25 10.14 1.89
C LYS A 201 4.20 10.27 0.71
N TYR A 202 3.99 9.47 -0.34
CA TYR A 202 4.83 9.51 -1.53
C TYR A 202 4.69 10.84 -2.29
N ILE A 203 3.46 11.37 -2.41
CA ILE A 203 3.19 12.67 -3.02
C ILE A 203 3.83 13.79 -2.20
N LEU A 204 3.61 13.79 -0.89
CA LEU A 204 4.11 14.84 0.00
C LEU A 204 5.64 14.88 0.11
N ARG A 205 6.32 13.74 -0.09
CA ARG A 205 7.79 13.67 -0.21
C ARG A 205 8.34 14.40 -1.43
N ALA A 206 7.53 14.58 -2.48
CA ALA A 206 7.93 15.39 -3.63
C ALA A 206 7.95 16.89 -3.32
N THR A 207 7.27 17.29 -2.25
CA THR A 207 7.25 18.65 -1.71
C THR A 207 8.26 18.77 -0.57
N CYS A 208 8.77 19.96 -0.28
CA CYS A 208 9.62 20.15 0.89
C CYS A 208 8.84 19.85 2.19
N SER A 209 9.46 19.09 3.11
CA SER A 209 8.86 18.63 4.37
C SER A 209 8.15 19.74 5.15
N LYS A 210 8.79 20.92 5.25
CA LYS A 210 8.23 22.09 5.93
C LYS A 210 6.90 22.58 5.32
N MET A 211 6.79 22.67 4.00
CA MET A 211 5.55 23.13 3.35
C MET A 211 4.44 22.08 3.44
N ALA A 212 4.80 20.79 3.32
CA ALA A 212 3.86 19.70 3.58
C ALA A 212 3.31 19.76 5.01
N ALA A 213 4.18 19.97 5.99
CA ALA A 213 3.79 20.11 7.39
C ALA A 213 2.87 21.32 7.61
N ILE A 214 3.20 22.49 7.05
CA ILE A 214 2.37 23.71 7.17
C ILE A 214 0.99 23.50 6.53
N TYR A 215 0.94 22.89 5.36
CA TYR A 215 -0.34 22.60 4.69
C TYR A 215 -1.21 21.66 5.53
N LEU A 216 -0.64 20.55 5.99
CA LEU A 216 -1.38 19.55 6.78
C LEU A 216 -1.78 20.08 8.16
N SER A 217 -0.91 20.86 8.83
CA SER A 217 -1.22 21.42 10.15
C SER A 217 -2.38 22.41 10.09
N ARG A 218 -2.47 23.21 9.02
CA ARG A 218 -3.59 24.12 8.78
C ARG A 218 -4.93 23.42 8.63
N ILE A 219 -4.94 22.16 8.17
CA ILE A 219 -6.17 21.37 8.08
C ILE A 219 -6.42 20.63 9.40
N ALA A 220 -5.40 19.95 9.92
CA ALA A 220 -5.51 19.07 11.08
C ALA A 220 -5.82 19.81 12.39
N LEU A 221 -5.30 21.03 12.54
CA LEU A 221 -5.42 21.85 13.76
C LEU A 221 -6.35 23.06 13.55
N ASP A 222 -7.15 23.06 12.49
CA ASP A 222 -8.15 24.09 12.25
C ASP A 222 -9.26 23.99 13.30
N GLU A 223 -9.37 24.94 14.22
CA GLU A 223 -10.44 24.94 15.23
C GLU A 223 -11.79 25.43 14.66
N GLU A 224 -11.80 26.11 13.52
CA GLU A 224 -13.00 26.72 12.94
C GLU A 224 -13.81 25.73 12.08
N CYS A 225 -13.17 24.69 11.53
CA CYS A 225 -13.81 23.72 10.65
C CYS A 225 -14.36 22.48 11.37
N GLU A 226 -15.41 22.64 12.20
CA GLU A 226 -16.08 21.51 12.87
C GLU A 226 -16.71 20.49 11.89
N PHE A 227 -17.08 20.94 10.69
CA PHE A 227 -17.89 20.16 9.75
C PHE A 227 -17.16 19.04 9.00
N ASN A 228 -15.84 18.84 9.23
CA ASN A 228 -15.12 17.76 8.56
C ASN A 228 -14.02 17.11 9.41
N LYS A 229 -14.42 16.54 10.56
CA LYS A 229 -13.54 15.79 11.48
C LYS A 229 -12.81 14.63 10.80
N CYS A 230 -13.41 14.00 9.77
CA CYS A 230 -12.76 12.95 8.98
C CYS A 230 -11.60 13.48 8.13
N LYS A 231 -11.78 14.62 7.45
CA LYS A 231 -10.68 15.28 6.73
C LYS A 231 -9.57 15.71 7.68
N LYS A 232 -9.92 16.28 8.84
CA LYS A 232 -8.96 16.60 9.90
C LYS A 232 -8.16 15.37 10.31
N LEU A 233 -8.84 14.25 10.60
CA LEU A 233 -8.21 12.99 10.98
C LEU A 233 -7.23 12.50 9.92
N ARG A 234 -7.63 12.48 8.65
CA ARG A 234 -6.78 12.05 7.52
C ARG A 234 -5.56 12.96 7.35
N ALA A 235 -5.76 14.28 7.46
CA ALA A 235 -4.67 15.25 7.38
C ALA A 235 -3.68 15.07 8.54
N PHE A 236 -4.20 14.79 9.74
CA PHE A 236 -3.38 14.55 10.93
C PHE A 236 -2.61 13.22 10.82
N GLN A 237 -3.21 12.16 10.27
CA GLN A 237 -2.52 10.90 9.94
C GLN A 237 -1.36 11.12 8.96
N CYS A 238 -1.58 11.93 7.92
CA CYS A 238 -0.51 12.35 7.01
C CYS A 238 0.58 13.13 7.75
N LEU A 239 0.22 14.12 8.58
CA LEU A 239 1.17 14.94 9.33
C LEU A 239 2.09 14.06 10.19
N MET A 240 1.51 13.12 10.93
CA MET A 240 2.26 12.24 11.84
C MET A 240 3.07 11.14 11.15
N SER A 241 2.77 10.81 9.89
CA SER A 241 3.43 9.71 9.16
C SER A 241 4.46 10.18 8.13
N VAL A 242 4.31 11.40 7.61
CA VAL A 242 5.10 11.93 6.49
C VAL A 242 6.21 12.84 6.96
N VAL A 243 5.90 13.73 7.91
CA VAL A 243 6.79 14.79 8.35
C VAL A 243 7.77 14.22 9.37
N ASP A 244 9.04 14.57 9.24
CA ASP A 244 10.03 14.24 10.27
C ASP A 244 9.57 14.82 11.62
N PRO A 245 9.73 14.08 12.74
CA PRO A 245 9.18 14.48 14.02
C PRO A 245 9.55 15.91 14.42
N ASP A 246 10.78 16.34 14.10
CA ASP A 246 11.29 17.67 14.44
C ASP A 246 10.59 18.78 13.65
N THR A 247 10.36 18.59 12.35
CA THR A 247 9.63 19.56 11.52
C THR A 247 8.17 19.66 11.94
N ALA A 248 7.53 18.54 12.29
CA ALA A 248 6.16 18.56 12.79
C ALA A 248 6.07 19.40 14.07
N VAL A 249 6.94 19.13 15.06
CA VAL A 249 7.00 19.89 16.32
C VAL A 249 7.24 21.38 16.09
N LYS A 250 8.19 21.74 15.21
CA LYS A 250 8.50 23.14 14.88
C LYS A 250 7.35 23.88 14.22
N VAL A 251 6.60 23.22 13.34
CA VAL A 251 5.49 23.85 12.60
C VAL A 251 4.25 23.97 13.47
N THR A 252 3.95 22.98 14.29
CA THR A 252 2.76 22.99 15.15
C THR A 252 2.99 23.70 16.48
N ASN A 253 4.25 23.92 16.87
CA ASN A 253 4.65 24.38 18.20
C ASN A 253 4.05 23.51 19.32
N ARG A 254 4.05 22.18 19.11
CA ARG A 254 3.52 21.17 20.05
C ARG A 254 4.46 19.99 20.09
N GLU A 255 4.62 19.40 21.27
CA GLU A 255 5.42 18.19 21.46
C GLU A 255 4.80 16.98 20.75
N ARG A 256 5.66 16.00 20.40
CA ARG A 256 5.25 14.81 19.67
C ARG A 256 4.17 14.00 20.40
N ASP A 257 4.30 13.84 21.71
CA ASP A 257 3.36 13.06 22.52
C ASP A 257 1.99 13.75 22.63
N SER A 258 1.99 15.08 22.66
CA SER A 258 0.76 15.89 22.57
C SER A 258 0.08 15.69 21.22
N LEU A 259 0.82 15.77 20.12
CA LEU A 259 0.27 15.53 18.77
C LEU A 259 -0.30 14.12 18.61
N TRP A 260 0.38 13.11 19.15
CA TRP A 260 -0.10 11.72 19.11
C TRP A 260 -1.37 11.53 19.95
N SER A 261 -1.46 12.21 21.09
CA SER A 261 -2.65 12.19 21.93
C SER A 261 -3.84 12.83 21.22
N LEU A 262 -3.66 13.99 20.58
CA LEU A 262 -4.70 14.67 19.79
C LEU A 262 -5.18 13.84 18.60
N LEU A 263 -4.25 13.22 17.85
CA LEU A 263 -4.60 12.33 16.75
C LEU A 263 -5.51 11.20 17.22
N LEU A 264 -5.18 10.57 18.35
CA LEU A 264 -5.93 9.44 18.88
C LEU A 264 -7.26 9.86 19.48
N GLU A 265 -7.32 11.01 20.15
CA GLU A 265 -8.59 11.59 20.60
C GLU A 265 -9.51 11.86 19.41
N LEU A 266 -9.02 12.52 18.35
CA LEU A 266 -9.79 12.76 17.13
C LEU A 266 -10.24 11.46 16.45
N LEU A 267 -9.38 10.43 16.41
CA LEU A 267 -9.74 9.12 15.88
C LEU A 267 -10.93 8.51 16.62
N TYR A 268 -10.92 8.53 17.96
CA TYR A 268 -12.00 7.96 18.76
C TYR A 268 -13.28 8.80 18.70
N VAL A 269 -13.17 10.12 18.69
CA VAL A 269 -14.30 11.03 18.47
C VAL A 269 -15.03 10.66 17.16
N VAL A 270 -14.29 10.60 16.05
CA VAL A 270 -14.87 10.28 14.74
C VAL A 270 -15.48 8.88 14.72
N ASN A 271 -14.83 7.90 15.34
CA ASN A 271 -15.34 6.53 15.41
C ASN A 271 -16.64 6.44 16.24
N LEU A 272 -16.74 7.17 17.35
CA LEU A 272 -17.94 7.21 18.20
C LEU A 272 -19.11 7.90 17.51
N GLU A 273 -18.87 9.02 16.83
CA GLU A 273 -19.91 9.70 16.04
C GLU A 273 -20.44 8.81 14.91
N LYS A 274 -19.56 8.05 14.26
CA LYS A 274 -19.93 7.15 13.17
C LYS A 274 -20.84 5.99 13.60
N ILE A 275 -20.71 5.52 14.84
CA ILE A 275 -21.61 4.48 15.39
C ILE A 275 -22.86 5.08 16.06
N ASP A 276 -23.15 6.35 15.77
CA ASP A 276 -24.28 7.12 16.32
C ASP A 276 -24.26 7.20 17.86
N MET A 277 -23.08 7.46 18.43
CA MET A 277 -22.87 7.61 19.88
C MET A 277 -22.27 8.99 20.25
N PRO A 278 -22.81 10.13 19.77
CA PRO A 278 -22.24 11.45 20.02
C PRO A 278 -22.27 11.86 21.50
N TRP A 279 -23.17 11.30 22.32
CA TRP A 279 -23.20 11.59 23.75
C TRP A 279 -22.00 11.01 24.51
N VAL A 280 -21.46 9.87 24.07
CA VAL A 280 -20.25 9.27 24.64
C VAL A 280 -19.04 10.16 24.36
N VAL A 281 -19.04 10.89 23.24
CA VAL A 281 -17.95 11.82 22.87
C VAL A 281 -17.79 12.92 23.91
N ALA A 282 -18.90 13.53 24.36
CA ALA A 282 -18.87 14.59 25.37
C ALA A 282 -18.22 14.10 26.67
N THR A 283 -18.56 12.89 27.10
CA THR A 283 -17.92 12.26 28.27
C THR A 283 -16.48 11.89 27.97
N PHE A 284 -16.14 11.38 26.78
CA PHE A 284 -14.79 10.94 26.42
C PHE A 284 -13.76 12.07 26.47
N VAL A 285 -14.17 13.27 26.06
CA VAL A 285 -13.32 14.47 26.12
C VAL A 285 -12.97 14.86 27.56
N GLN A 286 -13.86 14.57 28.52
CA GLN A 286 -13.69 14.93 29.93
C GLN A 286 -13.06 13.78 30.75
N ASP A 287 -13.61 12.58 30.63
CA ASP A 287 -13.22 11.37 31.35
C ASP A 287 -13.27 10.15 30.44
N LYS A 288 -12.08 9.67 30.08
CA LYS A 288 -11.84 8.53 29.18
C LYS A 288 -12.34 7.21 29.77
N VAL A 289 -12.25 7.04 31.10
CA VAL A 289 -12.63 5.82 31.80
C VAL A 289 -14.15 5.76 31.92
N HIS A 290 -14.77 6.88 32.30
CA HIS A 290 -16.23 6.95 32.41
C HIS A 290 -16.92 6.79 31.05
N ALA A 291 -16.37 7.40 29.99
CA ALA A 291 -16.89 7.21 28.63
C ALA A 291 -16.82 5.74 28.17
N LEU A 292 -15.76 5.04 28.55
CA LEU A 292 -15.61 3.63 28.24
C LEU A 292 -16.65 2.77 28.99
N GLN A 293 -16.95 3.08 30.26
CA GLN A 293 -18.02 2.42 31.00
C GLN A 293 -19.39 2.66 30.35
N GLN A 294 -19.69 3.90 29.95
CA GLN A 294 -20.92 4.23 29.23
C GLN A 294 -21.01 3.47 27.90
N LEU A 295 -19.91 3.41 27.14
CA LEU A 295 -19.84 2.67 25.89
C LEU A 295 -20.12 1.17 26.12
N LEU A 296 -19.57 0.56 27.17
CA LEU A 296 -19.82 -0.85 27.50
C LEU A 296 -21.29 -1.16 27.77
N GLN A 297 -22.00 -0.26 28.44
CA GLN A 297 -23.42 -0.43 28.75
C GLN A 297 -24.29 -0.47 27.49
N VAL A 298 -23.90 0.25 26.44
CA VAL A 298 -24.68 0.42 25.22
C VAL A 298 -24.16 -0.45 24.06
N ALA A 299 -22.89 -0.88 24.09
CA ALA A 299 -22.26 -1.64 23.02
C ALA A 299 -22.76 -3.09 22.89
N ASN A 300 -23.64 -3.56 23.78
CA ASN A 300 -24.13 -4.93 23.72
C ASN A 300 -24.91 -5.20 22.42
N GLY A 301 -24.37 -6.07 21.56
CA GLY A 301 -24.93 -6.38 20.25
C GLY A 301 -24.42 -5.50 19.11
N ASN A 302 -23.72 -4.40 19.39
CA ASN A 302 -23.07 -3.57 18.37
C ASN A 302 -21.59 -3.97 18.21
N ILE A 303 -21.28 -4.69 17.13
CA ILE A 303 -19.92 -5.19 16.84
C ILE A 303 -18.90 -4.06 16.72
N GLU A 304 -19.23 -2.95 16.05
CA GLU A 304 -18.30 -1.84 15.87
C GLU A 304 -18.10 -1.07 17.19
N GLY A 305 -19.16 -0.91 17.99
CA GLY A 305 -19.07 -0.38 19.35
C GLY A 305 -18.14 -1.20 20.24
N LEU A 306 -18.23 -2.53 20.18
CA LEU A 306 -17.34 -3.42 20.92
C LEU A 306 -15.87 -3.34 20.47
N LYS A 307 -15.60 -3.19 19.16
CA LYS A 307 -14.24 -2.97 18.66
C LYS A 307 -13.66 -1.65 19.17
N ILE A 308 -14.45 -0.58 19.16
CA ILE A 308 -14.04 0.72 19.69
C ILE A 308 -13.79 0.63 21.20
N ALA A 309 -14.66 -0.07 21.94
CA ALA A 309 -14.48 -0.32 23.37
C ALA A 309 -13.19 -1.11 23.66
N ALA A 310 -12.86 -2.13 22.86
CA ALA A 310 -11.60 -2.88 22.99
C ALA A 310 -10.36 -2.01 22.77
N ALA A 311 -10.37 -1.19 21.72
CA ALA A 311 -9.26 -0.28 21.43
C ALA A 311 -9.07 0.77 22.55
N LEU A 312 -10.18 1.33 23.07
CA LEU A 312 -10.17 2.25 24.20
C LEU A 312 -9.72 1.56 25.50
N ALA A 313 -10.22 0.36 25.79
CA ALA A 313 -9.84 -0.40 26.99
C ALA A 313 -8.36 -0.80 27.00
N LEU A 314 -7.81 -1.15 25.83
CA LEU A 314 -6.38 -1.41 25.70
C LEU A 314 -5.54 -0.21 26.12
N ARG A 315 -6.04 1.03 25.94
CA ARG A 315 -5.29 2.25 26.23
C ARG A 315 -5.60 2.86 27.59
N TYR A 316 -6.88 2.92 27.96
CA TYR A 316 -7.38 3.64 29.13
C TYR A 316 -8.10 2.75 30.15
N GLY A 317 -8.42 1.51 29.79
CA GLY A 317 -9.18 0.60 30.64
C GLY A 317 -8.37 0.13 31.85
N ASP A 318 -9.08 -0.06 32.96
CA ASP A 318 -8.58 -0.74 34.15
C ASP A 318 -8.92 -2.24 34.11
N ALA A 319 -8.50 -2.99 35.13
CA ALA A 319 -8.76 -4.42 35.22
C ALA A 319 -10.27 -4.75 35.31
N HIS A 320 -11.09 -3.85 35.87
CA HIS A 320 -12.51 -4.08 36.06
C HIS A 320 -13.28 -3.98 34.74
N ILE A 321 -13.07 -2.89 34.00
CA ILE A 321 -13.62 -2.66 32.66
C ILE A 321 -13.30 -3.82 31.72
N ILE A 322 -12.06 -4.33 31.79
CA ILE A 322 -11.61 -5.39 30.89
C ILE A 322 -12.26 -6.73 31.22
N ARG A 323 -12.47 -7.01 32.51
CA ARG A 323 -13.25 -8.19 32.95
C ARG A 323 -14.69 -8.13 32.47
N GLU A 324 -15.29 -6.96 32.41
CA GLU A 324 -16.66 -6.79 31.88
C GLU A 324 -16.70 -6.90 30.34
N LEU A 325 -15.70 -6.35 29.66
CA LEU A 325 -15.64 -6.31 28.20
C LEU A 325 -15.33 -7.67 27.56
N ILE A 326 -14.39 -8.43 28.13
CA ILE A 326 -13.91 -9.70 27.56
C ILE A 326 -15.05 -10.68 27.23
N PRO A 327 -16.00 -10.97 28.15
CA PRO A 327 -17.14 -11.83 27.85
C PRO A 327 -17.98 -11.35 26.68
N LEU A 328 -18.17 -10.04 26.53
CA LEU A 328 -18.93 -9.44 25.42
C LEU A 328 -18.21 -9.67 24.09
N LEU A 329 -16.90 -9.45 24.04
CA LEU A 329 -16.08 -9.67 22.85
C LEU A 329 -16.04 -11.15 22.45
N VAL A 330 -15.87 -12.05 23.42
CA VAL A 330 -15.87 -13.50 23.19
C VAL A 330 -17.21 -13.97 22.64
N ARG A 331 -18.32 -13.51 23.21
CA ARG A 331 -19.68 -13.81 22.71
C ARG A 331 -19.90 -13.30 21.28
N ALA A 332 -19.36 -12.12 20.95
CA ALA A 332 -19.39 -11.57 19.61
C ALA A 332 -18.38 -12.21 18.63
N SER A 333 -17.61 -13.22 19.06
CA SER A 333 -16.54 -13.87 18.28
C SER A 333 -15.43 -12.92 17.81
N LEU A 334 -15.17 -11.83 18.55
CA LEU A 334 -14.14 -10.82 18.23
C LEU A 334 -12.77 -11.19 18.82
N HIS A 335 -12.29 -12.40 18.53
CA HIS A 335 -11.06 -12.93 19.14
C HIS A 335 -9.80 -12.10 18.83
N ASP A 336 -9.73 -11.47 17.66
CA ASP A 336 -8.59 -10.62 17.30
C ASP A 336 -8.46 -9.37 18.20
N GLU A 337 -9.58 -8.87 18.73
CA GLU A 337 -9.61 -7.74 19.68
C GLU A 337 -9.37 -8.21 21.14
N VAL A 338 -9.72 -9.46 21.45
CA VAL A 338 -9.51 -10.06 22.78
C VAL A 338 -8.02 -10.32 23.04
N ILE A 339 -7.27 -10.78 22.03
CA ILE A 339 -5.85 -11.16 22.19
C ILE A 339 -5.00 -10.04 22.81
N PRO A 340 -5.00 -8.79 22.30
CA PRO A 340 -4.21 -7.70 22.90
C PRO A 340 -4.57 -7.42 24.36
N LEU A 341 -5.86 -7.51 24.73
CA LEU A 341 -6.32 -7.32 26.10
C LEU A 341 -5.79 -8.43 27.01
N LEU A 342 -5.86 -9.69 26.57
CA LEU A 342 -5.35 -10.82 27.34
C LEU A 342 -3.83 -10.75 27.54
N LEU A 343 -3.09 -10.28 26.52
CA LEU A 343 -1.65 -10.09 26.63
C LEU A 343 -1.29 -8.97 27.61
N LYS A 344 -2.04 -7.86 27.62
CA LYS A 344 -1.82 -6.74 28.55
C LYS A 344 -2.12 -7.12 30.01
N TYR A 345 -3.10 -7.99 30.25
CA TYR A 345 -3.56 -8.39 31.59
C TYR A 345 -3.25 -9.85 31.93
N CYS A 346 -2.21 -10.42 31.32
CA CYS A 346 -1.84 -11.83 31.51
C CYS A 346 -1.47 -12.19 32.96
N HIS A 347 -1.15 -11.20 33.80
CA HIS A 347 -0.83 -11.38 35.22
C HIS A 347 -2.07 -11.60 36.11
N ILE A 348 -3.27 -11.27 35.62
CA ILE A 348 -4.52 -11.46 36.34
C ILE A 348 -5.09 -12.82 35.97
N LEU A 349 -4.94 -13.80 36.86
CA LEU A 349 -5.39 -15.17 36.64
C LEU A 349 -6.72 -15.39 37.34
N ASP A 350 -7.81 -15.22 36.60
CA ASP A 350 -9.17 -15.55 37.05
C ASP A 350 -9.93 -16.36 35.98
N GLU A 351 -11.12 -16.83 36.35
CA GLU A 351 -11.97 -17.65 35.47
C GLU A 351 -12.40 -16.91 34.19
N VAL A 352 -12.56 -15.58 34.23
CA VAL A 352 -12.94 -14.80 33.05
C VAL A 352 -11.80 -14.78 32.04
N ILE A 353 -10.57 -14.54 32.51
CA ILE A 353 -9.37 -14.57 31.68
C ILE A 353 -9.09 -15.98 31.15
N TYR A 354 -9.28 -17.02 31.98
CA TYR A 354 -9.13 -18.42 31.55
C TYR A 354 -10.12 -18.78 30.45
N THR A 355 -11.41 -18.49 30.65
CA THR A 355 -12.46 -18.79 29.65
C THR A 355 -12.23 -18.05 28.33
N ALA A 356 -11.71 -16.82 28.38
CA ALA A 356 -11.35 -16.06 27.21
C ALA A 356 -10.16 -16.66 26.44
N TRP A 357 -9.08 -17.03 27.15
CA TRP A 357 -7.95 -17.75 26.55
C TRP A 357 -8.41 -19.06 25.91
N ARG A 358 -9.20 -19.85 26.63
CA ARG A 358 -9.77 -21.09 26.12
C ARG A 358 -10.60 -20.86 24.86
N ALA A 359 -11.46 -19.84 24.84
CA ALA A 359 -12.26 -19.49 23.67
C ALA A 359 -11.39 -19.06 22.47
N VAL A 360 -10.39 -18.21 22.68
CA VAL A 360 -9.43 -17.79 21.63
C VAL A 360 -8.67 -18.99 21.06
N MET A 361 -8.21 -19.88 21.92
CA MET A 361 -7.41 -21.04 21.52
C MET A 361 -8.24 -22.11 20.79
N LEU A 362 -9.45 -22.43 21.26
CA LEU A 362 -10.24 -23.55 20.74
C LEU A 362 -11.14 -23.20 19.54
N THR A 363 -11.70 -21.97 19.49
CA THR A 363 -12.71 -21.61 18.49
C THR A 363 -12.24 -21.84 17.03
N PRO A 364 -10.98 -21.48 16.64
CA PRO A 364 -10.50 -21.74 15.28
C PRO A 364 -10.51 -23.22 14.89
N PHE A 365 -10.23 -24.11 15.85
CA PHE A 365 -10.22 -25.56 15.64
C PHE A 365 -11.62 -26.15 15.62
N GLN A 366 -12.50 -25.69 16.50
CA GLN A 366 -13.90 -26.13 16.55
C GLN A 366 -14.63 -25.80 15.23
N ARG A 367 -14.38 -24.61 14.68
CA ARG A 367 -14.94 -24.11 13.40
C ARG A 367 -14.17 -24.54 12.15
N ALA A 368 -13.11 -25.34 12.28
CA ALA A 368 -12.37 -25.82 11.12
C ALA A 368 -13.15 -26.94 10.42
N ASP A 369 -13.31 -26.80 9.10
CA ASP A 369 -13.97 -27.78 8.25
C ASP A 369 -13.09 -29.02 8.02
N TYR A 370 -13.72 -30.08 7.51
CA TYR A 370 -13.02 -31.26 6.99
C TYR A 370 -13.15 -31.31 5.46
N PRO A 371 -12.03 -31.37 4.71
CA PRO A 371 -10.65 -31.12 5.14
C PRO A 371 -10.41 -29.63 5.45
N ILE A 372 -9.38 -29.33 6.25
CA ILE A 372 -9.06 -27.94 6.61
C ILE A 372 -8.63 -27.13 5.36
N THR A 373 -9.11 -25.90 5.25
CA THR A 373 -8.65 -24.96 4.21
C THR A 373 -7.34 -24.26 4.62
N GLU A 374 -6.53 -23.80 3.66
CA GLU A 374 -5.31 -23.03 3.97
C GLU A 374 -5.61 -21.75 4.78
N ARG A 375 -6.77 -21.13 4.56
CA ARG A 375 -7.22 -19.97 5.35
C ARG A 375 -7.48 -20.35 6.82
N GLN A 376 -8.16 -21.47 7.07
CA GLN A 376 -8.41 -21.95 8.44
C GLN A 376 -7.13 -22.43 9.12
N LYS A 377 -6.24 -23.09 8.37
CA LYS A 377 -4.90 -23.51 8.86
C LYS A 377 -4.09 -22.30 9.35
N LYS A 378 -4.06 -21.19 8.61
CA LYS A 378 -3.41 -19.95 9.06
C LYS A 378 -4.01 -19.38 10.35
N LYS A 379 -5.35 -19.44 10.49
CA LYS A 379 -6.03 -19.01 11.74
C LYS A 379 -5.68 -19.90 12.93
N CYS A 380 -5.69 -21.22 12.74
CA CYS A 380 -5.30 -22.19 13.76
C CYS A 380 -3.83 -22.00 14.17
N LEU A 381 -2.95 -21.79 13.20
CA LEU A 381 -1.53 -21.57 13.47
C LEU A 381 -1.28 -20.25 14.21
N LYS A 382 -2.01 -19.17 13.86
CA LYS A 382 -1.93 -17.88 14.56
C LYS A 382 -2.19 -18.03 16.06
N VAL A 383 -3.20 -18.81 16.46
CA VAL A 383 -3.51 -19.02 17.88
C VAL A 383 -2.56 -20.00 18.56
N LEU A 384 -2.05 -21.03 17.87
CA LEU A 384 -1.01 -21.90 18.42
C LEU A 384 0.26 -21.12 18.76
N ASN A 385 0.64 -20.14 17.93
CA ASN A 385 1.74 -19.23 18.20
C ASN A 385 1.48 -18.29 19.41
N LEU A 386 0.39 -18.45 20.16
CA LEU A 386 0.17 -17.80 21.46
C LEU A 386 0.42 -18.74 22.65
N LEU A 387 0.66 -20.04 22.43
CA LEU A 387 0.89 -21.02 23.49
C LEU A 387 1.96 -20.62 24.51
N PRO A 388 3.14 -20.09 24.13
CA PRO A 388 4.16 -19.74 25.12
C PRO A 388 3.79 -18.56 26.02
N VAL A 389 2.84 -17.73 25.60
CA VAL A 389 2.41 -16.55 26.35
C VAL A 389 1.05 -16.76 27.04
N CYS A 390 0.42 -17.92 26.85
CA CYS A 390 -0.83 -18.28 27.48
C CYS A 390 -0.55 -18.77 28.92
N PRO A 391 -1.06 -18.09 29.97
CA PRO A 391 -0.71 -18.42 31.35
C PRO A 391 -1.49 -19.63 31.91
N LEU A 392 -2.57 -20.05 31.26
CA LEU A 392 -3.54 -20.99 31.82
C LEU A 392 -4.05 -21.97 30.75
N ILE A 393 -3.20 -22.89 30.27
CA ILE A 393 -3.67 -23.98 29.40
C ILE A 393 -3.58 -25.32 30.12
N LYS A 394 -4.72 -26.02 30.17
CA LYS A 394 -4.80 -27.35 30.79
C LYS A 394 -4.57 -28.43 29.72
N ASP A 395 -4.09 -29.59 30.15
CA ASP A 395 -3.94 -30.76 29.27
C ASP A 395 -5.25 -31.10 28.55
N GLU A 396 -6.41 -30.95 29.20
CA GLU A 396 -7.73 -31.18 28.61
C GLU A 396 -8.00 -30.29 27.39
N ASP A 397 -7.63 -29.01 27.47
CA ASP A 397 -7.79 -28.05 26.38
C ASP A 397 -6.86 -28.40 25.20
N LEU A 398 -5.61 -28.76 25.50
CA LEU A 398 -4.64 -29.20 24.48
C LEU A 398 -5.07 -30.51 23.81
N LEU A 399 -5.68 -31.43 24.55
CA LEU A 399 -6.27 -32.65 24.01
C LEU A 399 -7.46 -32.36 23.09
N GLU A 400 -8.26 -31.33 23.40
CA GLU A 400 -9.34 -30.89 22.52
C GLU A 400 -8.80 -30.35 21.19
N ILE A 401 -7.75 -29.51 21.23
CA ILE A 401 -7.04 -29.06 20.02
C ILE A 401 -6.51 -30.26 19.22
N TRP A 402 -5.87 -31.22 19.89
CA TRP A 402 -5.38 -32.43 19.25
C TRP A 402 -6.50 -33.22 18.55
N LYS A 403 -7.63 -33.45 19.21
CA LYS A 403 -8.80 -34.15 18.63
C LYS A 403 -9.30 -33.45 17.37
N HIS A 404 -9.39 -32.12 17.38
CA HIS A 404 -9.77 -31.36 16.20
C HIS A 404 -8.73 -31.46 15.08
N CYS A 405 -7.44 -31.47 15.40
CA CYS A 405 -6.39 -31.65 14.39
C CYS A 405 -6.45 -33.02 13.73
N VAL A 406 -6.76 -34.08 14.50
CA VAL A 406 -7.02 -35.42 13.96
C VAL A 406 -8.26 -35.40 13.06
N ARG A 407 -9.38 -34.83 13.54
CA ARG A 407 -10.65 -34.71 12.77
C ARG A 407 -10.43 -34.02 11.42
N CYS A 408 -9.69 -32.92 11.40
CA CYS A 408 -9.49 -32.10 10.20
C CYS A 408 -8.29 -32.54 9.33
N LYS A 409 -7.66 -33.69 9.64
CA LYS A 409 -6.45 -34.22 8.96
C LYS A 409 -5.27 -33.24 8.92
N CYS A 410 -5.10 -32.41 9.95
CA CYS A 410 -4.03 -31.42 10.05
C CYS A 410 -3.06 -31.72 11.21
N LEU A 411 -2.60 -32.96 11.25
CA LEU A 411 -1.78 -33.52 12.33
C LEU A 411 -0.49 -32.75 12.59
N GLY A 412 0.12 -32.12 11.56
CA GLY A 412 1.28 -31.25 11.75
C GLY A 412 1.01 -30.08 12.70
N LEU A 413 -0.19 -29.47 12.64
CA LEU A 413 -0.61 -28.44 13.61
C LEU A 413 -0.79 -29.04 14.99
N GLY A 414 -1.44 -30.21 15.08
CA GLY A 414 -1.62 -30.92 16.35
C GLY A 414 -0.31 -31.30 17.02
N CYS A 415 0.75 -31.54 16.25
CA CYS A 415 2.07 -31.83 16.83
C CYS A 415 2.67 -30.62 17.56
N LEU A 416 2.25 -29.39 17.23
CA LEU A 416 2.75 -28.17 17.89
C LEU A 416 2.29 -28.05 19.34
N VAL A 417 1.19 -28.71 19.75
CA VAL A 417 0.75 -28.71 21.15
C VAL A 417 1.51 -29.71 22.02
N LEU A 418 2.15 -30.73 21.42
CA LEU A 418 2.78 -31.82 22.16
C LEU A 418 3.75 -31.37 23.25
N PRO A 419 4.65 -30.37 23.03
CA PRO A 419 5.59 -29.91 24.05
C PRO A 419 4.90 -29.40 25.32
N TYR A 420 3.68 -28.90 25.18
CA TYR A 420 2.88 -28.30 26.25
C TYR A 420 1.99 -29.33 26.97
N ILE A 421 1.79 -30.51 26.39
CA ILE A 421 1.06 -31.61 27.02
C ILE A 421 2.01 -32.36 27.97
N THR A 422 1.53 -32.69 29.17
CA THR A 422 2.33 -33.49 30.12
C THR A 422 2.74 -34.85 29.50
N PRO A 423 3.92 -35.40 29.85
CA PRO A 423 4.39 -36.66 29.28
C PRO A 423 3.43 -37.84 29.49
N GLN A 424 2.71 -37.85 30.63
CA GLN A 424 1.74 -38.90 30.98
C GLN A 424 0.53 -38.86 30.05
N THR A 425 -0.02 -37.67 29.80
CA THR A 425 -1.14 -37.47 28.89
C THR A 425 -0.74 -37.73 27.44
N ARG A 426 0.47 -37.30 27.05
CA ARG A 426 1.00 -37.52 25.69
C ARG A 426 1.10 -39.00 25.32
N GLN A 427 1.45 -39.87 26.28
CA GLN A 427 1.52 -41.33 26.07
C GLN A 427 0.15 -41.97 25.78
N LYS A 428 -0.95 -41.32 26.18
CA LYS A 428 -2.33 -41.82 25.96
C LYS A 428 -2.86 -41.51 24.56
N LEU A 429 -2.13 -40.76 23.73
CA LEU A 429 -2.53 -40.37 22.38
C LEU A 429 -2.34 -41.53 21.38
N THR A 430 -3.31 -42.45 21.33
CA THR A 430 -3.28 -43.65 20.46
C THR A 430 -3.15 -43.33 18.96
N GLU A 431 -3.68 -42.20 18.51
CA GLU A 431 -3.59 -41.77 17.11
C GLU A 431 -2.14 -41.53 16.66
N LEU A 432 -1.25 -41.02 17.54
CA LEU A 432 0.18 -40.85 17.22
C LEU A 432 0.89 -42.16 16.93
N GLN A 433 0.42 -43.28 17.46
CA GLN A 433 1.00 -44.60 17.24
C GLN A 433 0.58 -45.22 15.90
N LYS A 434 -0.54 -44.76 15.32
CA LYS A 434 -1.10 -45.29 14.08
C LYS A 434 -0.57 -44.59 12.82
N ILE A 435 -0.02 -43.38 12.97
CA ILE A 435 0.35 -42.52 11.84
C ILE A 435 1.84 -42.70 11.50
N ASP A 436 2.15 -42.72 10.19
CA ASP A 436 3.54 -42.75 9.73
C ASP A 436 4.31 -41.50 10.22
N ARG A 437 5.33 -41.75 11.03
CA ARG A 437 6.21 -40.74 11.62
C ARG A 437 6.93 -39.89 10.57
N ARG A 438 7.27 -40.44 9.40
CA ARG A 438 7.93 -39.68 8.32
C ARG A 438 7.01 -38.59 7.77
N ASN A 439 5.73 -38.92 7.58
CA ASN A 439 4.72 -37.97 7.10
C ASN A 439 4.46 -36.85 8.12
N LEU A 440 4.45 -37.17 9.42
CA LEU A 440 4.35 -36.15 10.47
C LEU A 440 5.54 -35.19 10.47
N ILE A 441 6.76 -35.72 10.36
CA ILE A 441 7.98 -34.90 10.30
C ILE A 441 7.95 -33.95 9.10
N ILE A 442 7.56 -34.44 7.92
CA ILE A 442 7.43 -33.60 6.72
C ILE A 442 6.38 -32.51 6.95
N SER A 443 5.21 -32.89 7.49
CA SER A 443 4.12 -31.95 7.76
C SER A 443 4.52 -30.85 8.76
N ILE A 444 5.37 -31.14 9.74
CA ILE A 444 5.86 -30.18 10.74
C ILE A 444 6.94 -29.29 10.14
N LYS A 445 7.86 -29.86 9.35
CA LYS A 445 8.90 -29.09 8.65
C LYS A 445 8.29 -28.05 7.70
N ASN A 446 7.17 -28.37 7.06
CA ASN A 446 6.44 -27.43 6.21
C ASN A 446 5.91 -26.20 6.98
N LEU A 447 5.82 -26.25 8.32
CA LEU A 447 5.38 -25.14 9.16
C LEU A 447 6.55 -24.27 9.67
N HIS A 448 7.80 -24.63 9.37
CA HIS A 448 8.97 -23.98 9.96
C HIS A 448 9.08 -22.48 9.62
N ALA A 449 8.66 -22.08 8.42
CA ALA A 449 8.62 -20.68 8.01
C ALA A 449 7.51 -19.88 8.70
N GLU A 450 6.49 -20.53 9.26
CA GLU A 450 5.27 -19.90 9.79
C GLU A 450 5.12 -20.04 11.32
N SER A 451 5.92 -20.88 11.97
CA SER A 451 5.86 -21.11 13.41
C SER A 451 7.21 -21.42 14.04
N TYR A 452 7.48 -20.73 15.15
CA TYR A 452 8.65 -20.94 15.99
C TYR A 452 8.49 -22.14 16.95
N LEU A 453 7.32 -22.80 16.99
CA LEU A 453 7.06 -23.97 17.84
C LEU A 453 7.60 -25.29 17.26
N VAL A 454 7.99 -25.28 15.99
CA VAL A 454 8.44 -26.46 15.25
C VAL A 454 9.58 -27.22 15.94
N PRO A 455 10.66 -26.58 16.44
CA PRO A 455 11.73 -27.30 17.13
C PRO A 455 11.24 -28.06 18.37
N GLY A 456 10.38 -27.44 19.18
CA GLY A 456 9.80 -28.07 20.35
C GLY A 456 8.95 -29.29 19.98
N ALA A 457 8.10 -29.16 18.96
CA ALA A 457 7.27 -30.25 18.45
C ALA A 457 8.10 -31.45 17.96
N MET A 458 9.20 -31.17 17.25
CA MET A 458 10.13 -32.20 16.77
C MET A 458 10.76 -32.97 17.95
N ILE A 459 11.25 -32.26 18.97
CA ILE A 459 11.82 -32.88 20.18
C ILE A 459 10.77 -33.73 20.91
N ALA A 460 9.54 -33.22 21.03
CA ALA A 460 8.45 -33.93 21.68
C ALA A 460 8.08 -35.24 20.94
N LEU A 461 8.16 -35.24 19.60
CA LEU A 461 7.96 -36.43 18.76
C LEU A 461 9.11 -37.42 18.83
N GLU A 462 10.35 -36.95 18.96
CA GLU A 462 11.51 -37.82 19.12
C GLU A 462 11.46 -38.63 20.40
N ASN A 463 11.08 -37.97 21.49
CA ASN A 463 10.95 -38.57 22.82
C ASN A 463 9.76 -39.52 22.98
N LEU A 464 8.84 -39.60 22.02
CA LEU A 464 7.75 -40.57 22.04
C LEU A 464 8.20 -41.99 21.66
N GLY A 465 9.32 -42.13 20.95
CA GLY A 465 9.83 -43.41 20.45
C GLY A 465 10.89 -44.10 21.33
N SER A 466 11.36 -43.48 22.41
CA SER A 466 12.49 -43.99 23.21
C SER A 466 12.12 -45.01 24.30
N LYS A 467 10.87 -45.49 24.36
CA LYS A 467 10.46 -46.65 25.16
C LYS A 467 10.29 -47.89 24.28
N THR A 468 11.38 -48.40 23.72
CA THR A 468 11.52 -49.78 23.20
C THR A 468 12.99 -49.99 22.86
N HIS A 469 13.84 -50.10 23.88
CA HIS A 469 15.07 -50.89 23.91
C HIS A 469 15.77 -50.68 25.25
N ARG A 470 15.23 -51.31 26.30
CA ARG A 470 15.95 -52.09 27.32
C ARG A 470 14.99 -52.55 28.39
#